data_AF-A0A6C0VHV2-F1
#
_entry.id   AF-A0A6C0VHV2-F1
#
_cell.length_a   1.000
_cell.length_b   1.000
_cell.length_c   1.000
_cell.angle_alpha   90.00
_cell.angle_beta   90.00
_cell.angle_gamma   90.00
#
_symmetry.space_group_name_H-M   'P 1'
#
loop_
_entity.id
_entity.type
_entity.pdbx_description
1 polymer ?
#
loop_
_entity_poly.entity_id
_entity_poly.type
_entity_poly.pdbx_seq_one_letter_code
_entity_poly.pdbx_strand_id
1 'polypeptide(L)'
;MRLIGFILLIILLIFIFGNIHFYLLKRRKVDLPKAPKASKKYRGLVVSISMARKNKETLIMEIDSLYEKIKKEEEPEKLLHNFFKDTIGIGQTFSAIYYHRENLEICWLLYTDRSNEAKEVVKYFITKFVPTVTSIEILIEDASDLKGSQNTVSRIYPKEFEKFGLEEKDVISDITGGTTPMSGAIIIECNIKENRVMQYTKQDEDPELIEITRS
;
A
#
# COMPACT_ATOMS: atom_id res chain seq x y z
N MET A 1 -20.28 -0.20 50.56
CA MET A 1 -19.07 -0.64 49.81
C MET A 1 -19.36 -1.64 48.68
N ARG A 2 -20.15 -2.71 48.90
CA ARG A 2 -20.42 -3.72 47.85
C ARG A 2 -21.17 -3.19 46.61
N LEU A 3 -22.11 -2.26 46.80
CA LEU A 3 -22.89 -1.66 45.70
C LEU A 3 -22.04 -0.79 44.75
N ILE A 4 -21.12 0.01 45.30
CA ILE A 4 -20.21 0.87 44.52
C ILE A 4 -19.25 0.01 43.68
N GLY A 5 -18.74 -1.10 44.24
CA GLY A 5 -17.91 -2.05 43.50
C GLY A 5 -18.66 -2.69 42.33
N PHE A 6 -19.95 -3.00 42.50
CA PHE A 6 -20.79 -3.55 41.43
C PHE A 6 -21.02 -2.56 40.28
N ILE A 7 -21.26 -1.28 40.61
CA ILE A 7 -21.43 -0.22 39.61
C ILE A 7 -20.14 0.01 38.81
N LEU A 8 -18.99 0.05 39.47
CA LEU A 8 -17.69 0.21 38.81
C LEU A 8 -17.37 -0.98 37.88
N LEU A 9 -17.70 -2.20 38.30
CA LEU A 9 -17.53 -3.40 37.46
C LEU A 9 -18.39 -3.33 36.20
N ILE A 10 -19.64 -2.88 36.31
CA ILE A 10 -20.54 -2.73 35.16
C ILE A 10 -20.01 -1.67 34.18
N ILE A 11 -19.55 -0.52 34.67
CA ILE A 11 -18.96 0.53 33.82
C ILE A 11 -17.71 0.02 33.10
N LEU A 12 -16.83 -0.70 33.81
CA LEU A 12 -15.64 -1.30 33.23
C LEU A 12 -16.01 -2.31 32.13
N LEU A 13 -17.00 -3.17 32.37
CA LEU A 13 -17.47 -4.14 31.38
C LEU A 13 -18.08 -3.45 30.16
N ILE A 14 -18.90 -2.42 30.33
CA ILE A 14 -19.44 -1.63 29.20
C ILE A 14 -18.30 -0.99 28.39
N PHE A 15 -17.28 -0.47 29.06
CA PHE A 15 -16.12 0.12 28.40
C PHE A 15 -15.30 -0.93 27.62
N ILE A 16 -15.06 -2.10 28.22
CA ILE A 16 -14.36 -3.22 27.56
C ILE A 16 -15.17 -3.72 26.36
N PHE A 17 -16.46 -4.03 26.54
CA PHE A 17 -17.32 -4.51 25.45
C PHE A 17 -17.51 -3.45 24.37
N GLY A 18 -17.61 -2.18 24.72
CA GLY A 18 -17.69 -1.07 23.76
C GLY A 18 -16.42 -0.96 22.92
N ASN A 19 -15.24 -1.05 23.55
CA ASN A 19 -13.95 -1.04 22.84
C ASN A 19 -13.75 -2.30 21.98
N ILE A 20 -14.11 -3.49 22.48
CA ILE A 20 -14.06 -4.73 21.72
C ILE A 20 -15.03 -4.67 20.53
N HIS A 21 -16.26 -4.21 20.73
CA HIS A 21 -17.25 -4.07 19.67
C HIS A 21 -16.82 -3.05 18.61
N PHE A 22 -16.28 -1.90 19.03
CA PHE A 22 -15.71 -0.90 18.11
C PHE A 22 -14.49 -1.43 17.35
N TYR A 23 -13.62 -2.18 18.04
CA TYR A 23 -12.48 -2.88 17.44
C TYR A 23 -12.93 -3.94 16.42
N LEU A 24 -14.00 -4.70 16.73
CA LEU A 24 -14.59 -5.70 15.84
C LEU A 24 -15.34 -5.07 14.66
N LEU A 25 -16.04 -3.95 14.85
CA LEU A 25 -16.68 -3.18 13.77
C LEU A 25 -15.65 -2.59 12.81
N LYS A 26 -14.52 -2.08 13.32
CA LYS A 26 -13.37 -1.66 12.50
C LYS A 26 -12.76 -2.83 11.72
N ARG A 27 -12.94 -4.06 12.23
CA ARG A 27 -12.51 -5.32 11.62
C ARG A 27 -13.56 -6.01 10.75
N ARG A 28 -14.75 -5.44 10.52
CA ARG A 28 -15.65 -5.93 9.47
C ARG A 28 -14.93 -5.74 8.13
N LYS A 29 -14.16 -6.76 7.74
CA LYS A 29 -13.51 -6.87 6.44
C LYS A 29 -14.64 -6.78 5.43
N VAL A 30 -14.57 -5.77 4.57
CA VAL A 30 -15.32 -5.83 3.33
C VAL A 30 -14.74 -7.01 2.57
N ASP A 31 -15.60 -7.93 2.14
CA ASP A 31 -15.20 -8.94 1.17
C ASP A 31 -14.89 -8.20 -0.12
N LEU A 32 -13.63 -7.85 -0.26
CA LEU A 32 -13.10 -7.26 -1.46
C LEU A 32 -13.17 -8.33 -2.56
N PRO A 33 -13.34 -7.92 -3.83
CA PRO A 33 -13.02 -8.75 -4.98
C PRO A 33 -11.83 -9.67 -4.73
N LYS A 34 -11.77 -10.83 -5.40
CA LYS A 34 -10.49 -11.52 -5.48
C LYS A 34 -9.51 -10.71 -6.31
N ALA A 35 -8.24 -10.73 -5.95
CA ALA A 35 -7.24 -10.16 -6.83
C ALA A 35 -7.22 -10.99 -8.11
N PRO A 36 -6.84 -10.43 -9.27
CA PRO A 36 -6.32 -11.28 -10.32
C PRO A 36 -5.22 -12.17 -9.71
N LYS A 37 -5.20 -13.47 -10.05
CA LYS A 37 -4.22 -14.39 -9.47
C LYS A 37 -2.82 -13.92 -9.87
N ALA A 38 -2.08 -13.37 -8.92
CA ALA A 38 -0.65 -13.14 -9.09
C ALA A 38 0.03 -14.48 -9.39
N SER A 39 0.84 -14.52 -10.44
CA SER A 39 1.62 -15.72 -10.82
C SER A 39 2.55 -16.15 -9.69
N LYS A 40 3.09 -15.18 -8.94
CA LYS A 40 3.95 -15.38 -7.78
C LYS A 40 3.43 -14.57 -6.59
N LYS A 41 3.60 -15.15 -5.40
CA LYS A 41 3.11 -14.60 -4.14
C LYS A 41 4.19 -13.78 -3.46
N TYR A 42 4.18 -12.47 -3.67
CA TYR A 42 5.10 -11.56 -2.99
C TYR A 42 4.54 -11.15 -1.63
N ARG A 43 5.40 -11.16 -0.61
CA ARG A 43 5.10 -10.74 0.77
C ARG A 43 5.52 -9.29 1.03
N GLY A 44 6.43 -8.76 0.21
CA GLY A 44 6.88 -7.38 0.27
C GLY A 44 6.67 -6.63 -1.04
N LEU A 45 6.38 -5.34 -0.95
CA LEU A 45 6.26 -4.44 -2.10
C LEU A 45 7.04 -3.15 -1.85
N VAL A 46 7.94 -2.79 -2.76
CA VAL A 46 8.59 -1.47 -2.78
C VAL A 46 7.91 -0.62 -3.84
N VAL A 47 7.37 0.55 -3.47
CA VAL A 47 6.68 1.46 -4.37
C VAL A 47 7.16 2.89 -4.18
N SER A 48 7.25 3.63 -5.28
CA SER A 48 7.50 5.07 -5.26
C SER A 48 6.20 5.87 -5.34
N ILE A 49 6.07 6.88 -4.48
CA ILE A 49 4.87 7.72 -4.37
C ILE A 49 5.06 9.00 -5.17
N SER A 50 4.29 9.12 -6.25
CA SER A 50 4.16 10.36 -7.02
C SER A 50 3.32 11.39 -6.27
N MET A 51 3.46 12.67 -6.64
CA MET A 51 2.51 13.68 -6.22
C MET A 51 1.10 13.36 -6.74
N ALA A 52 0.10 13.52 -5.89
CA ALA A 52 -1.29 13.41 -6.31
C ALA A 52 -1.77 14.74 -6.91
N ARG A 53 -2.67 14.67 -7.90
CA ARG A 53 -3.24 15.87 -8.52
C ARG A 53 -4.29 16.57 -7.65
N LYS A 54 -5.05 15.79 -6.88
CA LYS A 54 -6.07 16.27 -5.94
C LYS A 54 -5.46 16.43 -4.55
N ASN A 55 -6.03 17.32 -3.74
CA ASN A 55 -5.62 17.46 -2.33
C ASN A 55 -6.01 16.22 -1.52
N LYS A 56 -5.34 16.07 -0.37
CA LYS A 56 -5.47 14.93 0.54
C LYS A 56 -6.92 14.71 1.01
N GLU A 57 -7.62 15.77 1.41
CA GLU A 57 -8.98 15.69 1.97
C GLU A 57 -9.97 15.15 0.94
N THR A 58 -9.87 15.62 -0.31
CA THR A 58 -10.71 15.15 -1.42
C THR A 58 -10.49 13.67 -1.68
N LEU A 59 -9.22 13.24 -1.71
CA LEU A 59 -8.88 11.83 -1.96
C LEU A 59 -9.33 10.93 -0.82
N ILE A 60 -9.22 11.37 0.44
CA ILE A 60 -9.72 10.61 1.59
C ILE A 60 -11.25 10.43 1.48
N MET A 61 -11.98 11.48 1.13
CA MET A 61 -13.44 11.40 0.92
C MET A 61 -13.80 10.46 -0.23
N GLU A 62 -13.04 10.47 -1.33
CA GLU A 62 -13.24 9.56 -2.46
C GLU A 62 -12.96 8.10 -2.07
N ILE A 63 -11.90 7.84 -1.29
CA ILE A 63 -11.58 6.51 -0.74
C ILE A 63 -12.71 6.01 0.16
N ASP A 64 -13.24 6.85 1.04
CA ASP A 64 -14.36 6.47 1.91
C ASP A 64 -15.65 6.21 1.12
N SER A 65 -15.94 7.06 0.13
CA SER A 65 -17.09 6.86 -0.76
C SER A 65 -16.96 5.54 -1.53
N LEU A 66 -15.78 5.25 -2.07
CA LEU A 66 -15.49 4.00 -2.77
C LEU A 66 -15.68 2.79 -1.85
N TYR A 67 -15.16 2.86 -0.62
CA TYR A 67 -15.28 1.78 0.36
C TYR A 67 -16.76 1.48 0.70
N GLU A 68 -17.60 2.50 0.81
CA GLU A 68 -19.04 2.32 1.05
C GLU A 68 -19.81 1.81 -0.18
N LYS A 69 -19.38 2.15 -1.40
CA LYS A 69 -19.98 1.64 -2.64
C LYS A 69 -19.67 0.16 -2.85
N ILE A 70 -18.42 -0.24 -2.64
CA ILE A 70 -17.99 -1.64 -2.81
C ILE A 70 -18.76 -2.60 -1.89
N LYS A 71 -19.20 -2.14 -0.71
CA LYS A 71 -20.05 -2.93 0.19
C LYS A 71 -21.44 -3.25 -0.36
N LYS A 72 -21.91 -2.50 -1.36
CA LYS A 72 -23.31 -2.47 -1.81
C LYS A 72 -23.49 -2.87 -3.26
N GLU A 73 -22.42 -2.89 -4.07
CA GLU A 73 -22.50 -3.12 -5.51
C GLU A 73 -22.19 -4.57 -5.92
N GLU A 74 -22.74 -4.95 -7.08
CA GLU A 74 -22.58 -6.28 -7.69
C GLU A 74 -21.24 -6.42 -8.45
N GLU A 75 -20.63 -5.33 -8.94
CA GLU A 75 -19.35 -5.32 -9.71
C GLU A 75 -18.24 -4.44 -9.07
N PRO A 76 -17.78 -4.76 -7.84
CA PRO A 76 -16.81 -3.95 -7.11
C PRO A 76 -15.43 -3.79 -7.80
N GLU A 77 -15.04 -4.74 -8.66
CA GLU A 77 -13.79 -4.69 -9.44
C GLU A 77 -13.75 -3.47 -10.36
N LYS A 78 -14.85 -3.20 -11.06
CA LYS A 78 -14.95 -2.10 -12.03
C LYS A 78 -14.87 -0.74 -11.35
N LEU A 79 -15.46 -0.61 -10.18
CA LEU A 79 -15.36 0.60 -9.35
C LEU A 79 -13.91 0.88 -8.93
N LEU A 80 -13.22 -0.13 -8.43
CA LEU A 80 -11.80 -0.01 -8.04
C LEU A 80 -10.94 0.34 -9.23
N HIS A 81 -11.14 -0.34 -10.35
CA HIS A 81 -10.43 -0.07 -11.59
C HIS A 81 -10.56 1.40 -12.02
N ASN A 82 -11.80 1.89 -12.13
CA ASN A 82 -12.06 3.28 -12.52
C ASN A 82 -11.43 4.25 -11.53
N PHE A 83 -11.56 3.99 -10.22
CA PHE A 83 -10.95 4.84 -9.20
C PHE A 83 -9.42 4.90 -9.32
N PHE A 84 -8.75 3.76 -9.52
CA PHE A 84 -7.30 3.71 -9.70
C PHE A 84 -6.87 4.41 -10.98
N LYS A 85 -7.63 4.28 -12.06
CA LYS A 85 -7.37 4.98 -13.33
C LYS A 85 -7.54 6.49 -13.20
N ASP A 86 -8.59 6.94 -12.54
CA ASP A 86 -8.94 8.36 -12.41
C ASP A 86 -8.09 9.10 -11.35
N THR A 87 -7.44 8.35 -10.45
CA THR A 87 -6.58 8.92 -9.42
C THR A 87 -5.16 9.16 -9.94
N ILE A 88 -4.99 10.27 -10.66
CA ILE A 88 -3.70 10.68 -11.23
C ILE A 88 -2.63 10.84 -10.14
N GLY A 89 -1.48 10.18 -10.37
CA GLY A 89 -0.30 10.22 -9.51
C GLY A 89 -0.14 8.95 -8.66
N ILE A 90 -1.15 8.62 -7.85
CA ILE A 90 -1.08 7.49 -6.88
C ILE A 90 -1.97 6.30 -7.21
N GLY A 91 -2.75 6.37 -8.29
CA GLY A 91 -3.63 5.29 -8.72
C GLY A 91 -2.91 3.99 -9.08
N GLN A 92 -1.72 4.09 -9.70
CA GLN A 92 -0.84 2.92 -9.96
C GLN A 92 -0.35 2.30 -8.66
N THR A 93 0.00 3.13 -7.67
CA THR A 93 0.38 2.65 -6.34
C THR A 93 -0.78 1.89 -5.68
N PHE A 94 -2.01 2.40 -5.76
CA PHE A 94 -3.18 1.69 -5.25
C PHE A 94 -3.38 0.35 -5.96
N SER A 95 -3.25 0.35 -7.29
CA SER A 95 -3.39 -0.87 -8.11
C SER A 95 -2.37 -1.93 -7.71
N ALA A 96 -1.09 -1.58 -7.60
CA ALA A 96 -0.02 -2.50 -7.20
C ALA A 96 -0.24 -3.08 -5.79
N ILE A 97 -0.55 -2.21 -4.81
CA ILE A 97 -0.84 -2.63 -3.43
C ILE A 97 -2.05 -3.55 -3.39
N TYR A 98 -3.13 -3.15 -4.07
CA TYR A 98 -4.36 -3.91 -4.10
C TYR A 98 -4.11 -5.27 -4.73
N TYR A 99 -3.46 -5.34 -5.90
CA TYR A 99 -3.18 -6.60 -6.59
C TYR A 99 -2.44 -7.62 -5.71
N HIS A 100 -1.41 -7.20 -4.98
CA HIS A 100 -0.62 -8.09 -4.12
C HIS A 100 -1.27 -8.40 -2.76
N ARG A 101 -2.41 -7.78 -2.42
CA ARG A 101 -3.03 -7.78 -1.08
C ARG A 101 -3.23 -9.14 -0.41
N GLU A 102 -3.41 -10.21 -1.20
CA GLU A 102 -3.68 -11.54 -0.64
C GLU A 102 -2.47 -12.12 0.11
N ASN A 103 -1.25 -11.75 -0.28
CA ASN A 103 -0.02 -12.27 0.31
C ASN A 103 0.89 -11.15 0.86
N LEU A 104 0.59 -9.89 0.52
CA LEU A 104 1.36 -8.75 0.96
C LEU A 104 1.29 -8.59 2.48
N GLU A 105 2.46 -8.45 3.10
CA GLU A 105 2.64 -8.21 4.54
C GLU A 105 3.23 -6.82 4.77
N ILE A 106 4.20 -6.42 3.96
CA ILE A 106 4.95 -5.16 4.11
C ILE A 106 4.95 -4.35 2.81
N CYS A 107 4.74 -3.05 2.90
CA CYS A 107 4.83 -2.12 1.78
C CYS A 107 5.77 -0.96 2.12
N TRP A 108 6.92 -0.86 1.45
CA TRP A 108 7.85 0.27 1.58
C TRP A 108 7.42 1.38 0.64
N LEU A 109 7.06 2.52 1.21
CA LEU A 109 6.59 3.71 0.52
C LEU A 109 7.75 4.70 0.39
N LEU A 110 8.40 4.69 -0.78
CA LEU A 110 9.41 5.68 -1.14
C LEU A 110 8.71 7.01 -1.46
N TYR A 111 8.99 8.06 -0.70
CA TYR A 111 8.34 9.36 -0.88
C TYR A 111 9.34 10.50 -0.74
N THR A 112 8.95 11.68 -1.17
CA THR A 112 9.71 12.93 -0.98
C THR A 112 8.86 13.89 -0.17
N ASP A 113 9.43 14.98 0.34
CA ASP A 113 8.64 16.01 1.04
C ASP A 113 7.47 16.52 0.17
N ARG A 114 7.67 16.60 -1.15
CA ARG A 114 6.64 17.03 -2.11
C ARG A 114 5.50 16.03 -2.28
N SER A 115 5.75 14.74 -2.04
CA SER A 115 4.73 13.68 -2.09
C SER A 115 4.27 13.22 -0.70
N ASN A 116 4.58 13.96 0.36
CA ASN A 116 4.19 13.62 1.74
C ASN A 116 2.67 13.51 1.93
N GLU A 117 1.88 14.43 1.37
CA GLU A 117 0.41 14.33 1.45
C GLU A 117 -0.12 13.10 0.71
N ALA A 118 0.42 12.82 -0.47
CA ALA A 118 0.06 11.65 -1.26
C ALA A 118 0.41 10.34 -0.54
N LYS A 119 1.56 10.31 0.17
CA LYS A 119 1.97 9.20 1.03
C LYS A 119 0.95 8.97 2.16
N GLU A 120 0.45 10.02 2.82
CA GLU A 120 -0.61 9.86 3.83
C GLU A 120 -1.92 9.32 3.24
N VAL A 121 -2.29 9.74 2.02
CA VAL A 121 -3.45 9.17 1.31
C VAL A 121 -3.24 7.68 1.04
N VAL A 122 -2.04 7.27 0.59
CA VAL A 122 -1.72 5.85 0.35
C VAL A 122 -1.77 5.03 1.62
N LYS A 123 -1.26 5.54 2.75
CA LYS A 123 -1.40 4.89 4.05
C LYS A 123 -2.85 4.75 4.49
N TYR A 124 -3.67 5.77 4.22
CA TYR A 124 -5.11 5.72 4.49
C TYR A 124 -5.79 4.63 3.66
N PHE A 125 -5.47 4.55 2.36
CA PHE A 125 -5.94 3.49 1.47
C PHE A 125 -5.55 2.09 2.00
N ILE A 126 -4.28 1.87 2.34
CA ILE A 126 -3.81 0.60 2.92
C ILE A 126 -4.62 0.25 4.18
N THR A 127 -4.80 1.21 5.09
CA THR A 127 -5.55 0.98 6.34
C THR A 127 -7.01 0.57 6.09
N LYS A 128 -7.62 1.06 5.01
CA LYS A 128 -9.02 0.78 4.67
C LYS A 128 -9.18 -0.51 3.87
N PHE A 129 -8.38 -0.70 2.83
CA PHE A 129 -8.54 -1.77 1.85
C PHE A 129 -7.62 -2.96 2.12
N VAL A 130 -6.48 -2.76 2.74
CA VAL A 130 -5.50 -3.83 3.01
C VAL A 130 -4.97 -3.75 4.44
N PRO A 131 -5.84 -3.80 5.48
CA PRO A 131 -5.48 -3.49 6.86
C PRO A 131 -4.47 -4.46 7.50
N THR A 132 -4.16 -5.57 6.82
CA THR A 132 -3.13 -6.53 7.24
C THR A 132 -1.73 -6.15 6.80
N VAL A 133 -1.58 -5.19 5.87
CA VAL A 133 -0.30 -4.73 5.36
C VAL A 133 0.27 -3.62 6.25
N THR A 134 1.52 -3.79 6.66
CA THR A 134 2.29 -2.74 7.34
C THR A 134 2.93 -1.85 6.29
N SER A 135 2.72 -0.54 6.40
CA SER A 135 3.43 0.44 5.56
C SER A 135 4.68 0.96 6.28
N ILE A 136 5.79 1.08 5.55
CA ILE A 136 7.06 1.61 6.03
C ILE A 136 7.42 2.81 5.16
N GLU A 137 7.60 3.96 5.79
CA GLU A 137 7.88 5.21 5.09
C GLU A 137 9.39 5.36 4.90
N ILE A 138 9.81 5.62 3.66
CA ILE A 138 11.22 5.82 3.32
C ILE A 138 11.35 7.15 2.57
N LEU A 139 12.02 8.11 3.21
CA LEU A 139 12.25 9.43 2.62
C LEU A 139 13.37 9.39 1.58
N ILE A 140 13.09 9.91 0.40
CA ILE A 140 14.03 10.29 -0.65
C ILE A 140 14.18 11.81 -0.57
N GLU A 141 15.34 12.28 -0.13
CA GLU A 141 15.59 13.71 0.14
C GLU A 141 15.48 14.56 -1.14
N ASP A 142 16.03 14.07 -2.25
CA ASP A 142 15.98 14.74 -3.54
C ASP A 142 15.59 13.76 -4.65
N ALA A 143 14.40 13.97 -5.22
CA ALA A 143 13.84 13.16 -6.30
C ALA A 143 14.59 13.28 -7.64
N SER A 144 15.49 14.26 -7.76
CA SER A 144 16.34 14.48 -8.94
C SER A 144 17.74 13.88 -8.78
N ASP A 145 18.16 13.58 -7.55
CA ASP A 145 19.42 12.91 -7.26
C ASP A 145 19.27 11.39 -7.41
N LEU A 146 19.65 10.89 -8.59
CA LEU A 146 19.68 9.45 -8.87
C LEU A 146 20.58 8.70 -7.89
N LYS A 147 21.74 9.25 -7.52
CA LYS A 147 22.70 8.57 -6.64
C LYS A 147 22.19 8.52 -5.21
N GLY A 148 21.62 9.61 -4.70
CA GLY A 148 20.95 9.66 -3.40
C GLY A 148 19.74 8.72 -3.35
N SER A 149 18.93 8.69 -4.41
CA SER A 149 17.82 7.76 -4.55
C SER A 149 18.30 6.30 -4.54
N GLN A 150 19.34 5.98 -5.31
CA GLN A 150 19.95 4.66 -5.35
C GLN A 150 20.49 4.24 -3.98
N ASN A 151 21.23 5.11 -3.29
CA ASN A 151 21.71 4.85 -1.94
C ASN A 151 20.58 4.61 -0.93
N THR A 152 19.41 5.19 -1.16
CA THR A 152 18.24 4.96 -0.31
C THR A 152 17.57 3.63 -0.61
N VAL A 153 17.36 3.31 -1.89
CA VAL A 153 16.82 2.01 -2.32
C VAL A 153 17.76 0.88 -1.91
N SER A 154 19.08 1.05 -2.05
CA SER A 154 20.06 0.04 -1.65
C SER A 154 20.08 -0.21 -0.14
N ARG A 155 19.59 0.71 0.69
CA ARG A 155 19.46 0.49 2.15
C ARG A 155 18.25 -0.38 2.50
N ILE A 156 17.23 -0.41 1.64
CA ILE A 156 16.06 -1.30 1.80
C ILE A 156 16.51 -2.77 1.68
N TYR A 157 17.36 -3.06 0.70
CA TYR A 157 17.89 -4.40 0.44
C TYR A 157 19.29 -4.62 1.07
N PRO A 158 19.59 -5.62 1.92
CA PRO A 158 18.71 -6.59 2.60
C PRO A 158 18.26 -6.12 4.00
N LYS A 159 18.75 -4.97 4.48
CA LYS A 159 18.65 -4.55 5.89
C LYS A 159 17.22 -4.34 6.37
N GLU A 160 16.32 -3.88 5.52
CA GLU A 160 14.91 -3.70 5.92
C GLU A 160 14.14 -5.01 5.83
N PHE A 161 14.48 -5.89 4.90
CA PHE A 161 13.73 -7.14 4.66
C PHE A 161 13.96 -8.17 5.75
N GLU A 162 15.22 -8.30 6.19
CA GLU A 162 15.62 -9.25 7.23
C GLU A 162 14.87 -8.99 8.55
N LYS A 163 14.52 -7.72 8.84
CA LYS A 163 13.72 -7.36 10.03
C LYS A 163 12.35 -8.02 10.05
N PHE A 164 11.83 -8.42 8.90
CA PHE A 164 10.52 -9.06 8.74
C PHE A 164 10.63 -10.54 8.32
N GLY A 165 11.83 -11.11 8.36
CA GLY A 165 12.06 -12.50 7.92
C GLY A 165 11.70 -12.71 6.45
N LEU A 166 11.96 -11.70 5.61
CA LEU A 166 11.74 -11.75 4.16
C LEU A 166 13.08 -11.95 3.44
N GLU A 167 13.06 -12.78 2.41
CA GLU A 167 14.17 -12.88 1.46
C GLU A 167 13.96 -11.90 0.29
N GLU A 168 15.03 -11.54 -0.44
CA GLU A 168 14.92 -10.64 -1.60
C GLU A 168 13.92 -11.16 -2.65
N LYS A 169 13.77 -12.49 -2.79
CA LYS A 169 12.84 -13.13 -3.73
C LYS A 169 11.36 -12.99 -3.35
N ASP A 170 11.08 -12.66 -2.09
CA ASP A 170 9.73 -12.48 -1.54
C ASP A 170 9.24 -11.03 -1.76
N VAL A 171 10.10 -10.15 -2.27
CA VAL A 171 9.82 -8.74 -2.47
C VAL A 171 9.81 -8.42 -3.97
N ILE A 172 8.81 -7.64 -4.38
CA ILE A 172 8.73 -7.07 -5.72
C ILE A 172 8.81 -5.55 -5.65
N SER A 173 9.50 -4.92 -6.60
CA SER A 173 9.54 -3.47 -6.72
C SER A 173 8.69 -2.97 -7.88
N ASP A 174 7.79 -2.02 -7.61
CA ASP A 174 7.05 -1.32 -8.65
C ASP A 174 7.82 -0.09 -9.12
N ILE A 175 8.12 -0.02 -10.42
CA ILE A 175 8.89 1.08 -11.02
C ILE A 175 8.01 2.18 -11.63
N THR A 176 6.68 2.09 -11.46
CA THR A 176 5.73 2.93 -12.20
C THR A 176 5.57 4.32 -11.60
N GLY A 177 5.55 4.40 -10.26
CA GLY A 177 5.40 5.66 -9.55
C GLY A 177 6.73 6.39 -9.31
N GLY A 178 6.64 7.62 -8.79
CA GLY A 178 7.79 8.48 -8.52
C GLY A 178 8.28 9.24 -9.75
N THR A 179 9.50 9.77 -9.64
CA THR A 179 10.20 10.42 -10.76
C THR A 179 11.05 9.41 -11.52
N THR A 180 11.43 9.73 -12.76
CA THR A 180 12.33 8.86 -13.55
C THR A 180 13.64 8.51 -12.82
N PRO A 181 14.32 9.43 -12.10
CA PRO A 181 15.46 9.05 -11.27
C PRO A 181 15.14 8.04 -10.16
N MET A 182 13.98 8.16 -9.49
CA MET A 182 13.57 7.19 -8.46
C MET A 182 13.32 5.80 -9.07
N SER A 183 12.60 5.72 -10.19
CA SER A 183 12.40 4.45 -10.91
C SER A 183 13.73 3.88 -11.41
N GLY A 184 14.62 4.73 -11.93
CA GLY A 184 15.97 4.34 -12.36
C GLY A 184 16.81 3.75 -11.23
N ALA A 185 16.74 4.33 -10.04
CA ALA A 185 17.40 3.80 -8.84
C ALA A 185 16.90 2.39 -8.50
N ILE A 186 15.58 2.14 -8.55
CA ILE A 186 15.00 0.81 -8.34
C ILE A 186 15.48 -0.17 -9.42
N ILE A 187 15.43 0.23 -10.70
CA ILE A 187 15.87 -0.62 -11.82
C ILE A 187 17.33 -1.04 -11.63
N ILE A 188 18.22 -0.09 -11.31
CA ILE A 188 19.64 -0.38 -11.07
C ILE A 188 19.79 -1.35 -9.91
N GLU A 189 19.16 -1.08 -8.76
CA GLU A 189 19.29 -1.93 -7.58
C GLU A 189 18.71 -3.33 -7.77
N CYS A 190 17.59 -3.45 -8.49
CA CYS A 190 17.06 -4.75 -8.86
C CYS A 190 18.07 -5.49 -9.74
N ASN A 191 18.64 -4.86 -10.76
CA ASN A 191 19.58 -5.51 -11.68
C ASN A 191 20.89 -6.01 -11.04
N ILE A 192 21.28 -5.53 -9.86
CA ILE A 192 22.50 -6.01 -9.16
C ILE A 192 22.40 -7.49 -8.74
N LYS A 193 21.20 -8.00 -8.43
CA LYS A 193 21.00 -9.40 -8.01
C LYS A 193 19.80 -10.03 -8.71
N GLU A 194 19.93 -11.30 -9.10
CA GLU A 194 18.89 -12.02 -9.85
C GLU A 194 17.57 -12.16 -9.07
N ASN A 195 17.64 -12.30 -7.75
CA ASN A 195 16.48 -12.52 -6.90
C ASN A 195 15.63 -11.27 -6.66
N ARG A 196 16.07 -10.09 -7.12
CA ARG A 196 15.31 -8.84 -6.96
C ARG A 196 14.40 -8.65 -8.17
N VAL A 197 13.11 -8.84 -7.96
CA VAL A 197 12.11 -8.76 -9.02
C VAL A 197 11.50 -7.36 -9.08
N MET A 198 11.12 -6.95 -10.28
CA MET A 198 10.47 -5.67 -10.53
C MET A 198 9.27 -5.84 -11.47
N GLN A 199 8.33 -4.91 -11.35
CA GLN A 199 7.13 -4.84 -12.17
C GLN A 199 6.86 -3.40 -12.59
N TYR A 200 5.99 -3.23 -13.58
CA TYR A 200 5.31 -1.95 -13.83
C TYR A 200 3.82 -2.17 -14.03
N THR A 201 3.03 -1.14 -13.75
CA THR A 201 1.59 -1.11 -13.94
C THR A 201 1.25 -0.42 -15.25
N LYS A 202 0.72 -1.16 -16.22
CA LYS A 202 0.16 -0.59 -17.45
C LYS A 202 -1.21 0.00 -17.14
N GLN A 203 -1.48 1.24 -17.54
CA GLN A 203 -2.76 1.93 -17.30
C GLN A 203 -3.60 2.05 -18.58
N ASP A 204 -3.75 0.94 -19.30
CA ASP A 204 -4.59 0.88 -20.49
C ASP A 204 -6.05 0.58 -20.09
N GLU A 205 -6.91 0.21 -21.05
CA GLU A 205 -8.30 -0.18 -20.78
C GLU A 205 -8.44 -1.38 -19.83
N ASP A 206 -7.41 -2.24 -19.78
CA ASP A 206 -7.28 -3.33 -18.80
C ASP A 206 -5.91 -3.22 -18.11
N PRO A 207 -5.85 -2.76 -16.85
CA PRO A 207 -4.58 -2.48 -16.21
C PRO A 207 -3.92 -3.79 -15.81
N GLU A 208 -2.77 -4.01 -16.42
CA GLU A 208 -1.99 -5.20 -16.21
C GLU A 208 -0.74 -4.86 -15.40
N LEU A 209 -0.46 -5.69 -14.41
CA LEU A 209 0.80 -5.68 -13.68
C LEU A 209 1.75 -6.65 -14.37
N ILE A 210 2.79 -6.08 -14.97
CA ILE A 210 3.73 -6.82 -15.81
C ILE A 210 5.04 -6.98 -15.04
N GLU A 211 5.33 -8.22 -14.66
CA GLU A 211 6.62 -8.60 -14.09
C GLU A 211 7.69 -8.53 -15.18
N ILE A 212 8.79 -7.85 -14.90
CA ILE A 212 9.89 -7.68 -15.86
C ILE A 212 10.79 -8.92 -15.77
N THR A 213 10.72 -9.76 -16.80
CA THR A 213 11.64 -10.89 -16.97
C THR A 213 12.96 -10.38 -17.54
N ARG A 214 14.07 -10.86 -16.98
CA ARG A 214 15.41 -10.59 -17.54
C ARG A 214 15.65 -11.60 -18.67
N SER A 215 16.11 -11.10 -19.80
CA SER A 215 16.58 -11.91 -20.94
C SER A 215 17.99 -12.43 -20.72
#